data_AF-A0A2D1UBH2-F1
#
_entry.id   AF-A0A2D1UBH2-F1
#
_cell.length_a   1.000
_cell.length_b   1.000
_cell.length_c   1.000
_cell.angle_alpha   90.00
_cell.angle_beta   90.00
_cell.angle_gamma   90.00
#
_symmetry.space_group_name_H-M   'P 1'
#
loop_
_entity.id
_entity.type
_entity.pdbx_description
1 polymer ?
#
loop_
_entity_poly.entity_id
_entity_poly.type
_entity_poly.pdbx_seq_one_letter_code
_entity_poly.pdbx_strand_id
1 'polypeptide(L)'
;MNAISGAIIGAILGFLSGVGYLNMNVKKSQWLTMFPIVTSITTIVGACTGGKIGYNIERSEKINRALGLDKVHYIHFKVGRFWQSESTWQDCKGRTYKLKTLKGNQASVSYLDGFLLCNHGTSASSVNISKYHAEAKEGVFKALREKHGDEYLQILNQKPK
;
A
#
# COMPACT_ATOMS: atom_id res chain seq x y z
N MET A 1 -7.44 -7.48 -4.20
CA MET A 1 -7.68 -8.92 -3.90
C MET A 1 -8.70 -9.01 -2.77
N ASN A 2 -9.74 -9.86 -2.85
CA ASN A 2 -10.80 -9.91 -1.82
C ASN A 2 -10.52 -10.98 -0.74
N ALA A 3 -11.23 -10.90 0.39
CA ALA A 3 -11.03 -11.82 1.52
C ALA A 3 -11.17 -13.32 1.13
N ILE A 4 -12.10 -13.65 0.23
CA ILE A 4 -12.33 -15.03 -0.22
C ILE A 4 -11.14 -15.56 -1.02
N SER A 5 -10.66 -14.80 -2.01
CA SER A 5 -9.45 -15.18 -2.77
C SER A 5 -8.22 -15.30 -1.86
N GLY A 6 -8.08 -14.42 -0.87
CA GLY A 6 -7.04 -14.51 0.15
C GLY A 6 -7.14 -15.80 0.99
N ALA A 7 -8.35 -16.17 1.42
CA ALA A 7 -8.57 -17.40 2.18
C ALA A 7 -8.27 -18.66 1.36
N ILE A 8 -8.64 -18.69 0.07
CA ILE A 8 -8.35 -19.82 -0.82
C ILE A 8 -6.84 -19.98 -1.03
N ILE A 9 -6.13 -18.88 -1.33
CA ILE A 9 -4.66 -18.92 -1.49
C ILE A 9 -4.00 -19.35 -0.19
N GLY A 10 -4.46 -18.81 0.95
CA GLY A 10 -3.98 -19.21 2.27
C GLY A 10 -4.21 -20.68 2.58
N ALA A 11 -5.37 -21.23 2.22
CA ALA A 11 -5.70 -22.65 2.38
C ALA A 11 -4.74 -23.54 1.57
N ILE A 12 -4.49 -23.19 0.30
CA ILE A 12 -3.58 -23.94 -0.58
C ILE A 12 -2.16 -23.92 0.00
N LEU A 13 -1.66 -22.75 0.42
CA LEU A 13 -0.33 -22.63 1.03
C LEU A 13 -0.24 -23.38 2.37
N GLY A 14 -1.29 -23.34 3.17
CA GLY A 14 -1.41 -24.10 4.41
C GLY A 14 -1.40 -25.61 4.17
N PHE A 15 -2.09 -26.09 3.14
CA PHE A 15 -2.07 -27.49 2.76
C PHE A 15 -0.65 -27.93 2.33
N LEU A 16 -0.03 -27.17 1.42
CA LEU A 16 1.32 -27.45 0.93
C LEU A 16 2.37 -27.44 2.06
N SER A 17 2.27 -26.50 3.00
CA SER A 17 3.18 -26.46 4.16
C SER A 17 2.97 -27.66 5.10
N GLY A 18 1.73 -28.11 5.29
CA GLY A 18 1.41 -29.33 6.02
C GLY A 18 2.02 -30.58 5.37
N VAL A 19 1.89 -30.72 4.05
CA VAL A 19 2.53 -31.81 3.29
C VAL A 19 4.05 -31.74 3.40
N GLY A 20 4.64 -30.55 3.26
CA GLY A 20 6.08 -30.33 3.43
C GLY A 20 6.57 -30.73 4.82
N TYR A 21 5.86 -30.31 5.87
CA TYR A 21 6.17 -30.66 7.25
C TYR A 21 6.16 -32.18 7.47
N LEU A 22 5.12 -32.87 6.98
CA LEU A 22 5.00 -34.32 7.08
C LEU A 22 6.12 -35.05 6.36
N ASN A 23 6.51 -34.58 5.16
CA ASN A 23 7.61 -35.17 4.39
C ASN A 23 8.97 -35.01 5.07
N MET A 24 9.19 -33.92 5.80
CA MET A 24 10.48 -33.63 6.44
C MET A 24 10.61 -34.20 7.85
N ASN A 25 9.51 -34.28 8.61
CA ASN A 25 9.58 -34.51 10.05
C ASN A 25 8.86 -35.78 10.53
N VAL A 26 8.04 -36.43 9.68
CA VAL A 26 7.22 -37.58 10.08
C VAL A 26 7.66 -38.85 9.35
N LYS A 27 7.83 -39.94 10.10
CA LYS A 27 8.15 -41.26 9.53
C LYS A 27 6.99 -41.76 8.65
N LYS A 28 7.31 -42.42 7.53
CA LYS A 28 6.31 -42.95 6.57
C LYS A 28 5.23 -43.83 7.22
N SER A 29 5.54 -44.56 8.29
CA SER A 29 4.59 -45.42 9.00
C SER A 29 3.50 -44.65 9.76
N GLN A 30 3.77 -43.40 10.17
CA GLN A 30 2.82 -42.55 10.89
C GLN A 30 2.10 -41.56 9.94
N TRP A 31 2.46 -41.58 8.67
CA TRP A 31 2.03 -40.60 7.68
C TRP A 31 0.52 -40.66 7.43
N LEU A 32 -0.06 -41.86 7.29
CA LEU A 32 -1.50 -42.04 7.08
C LEU A 32 -2.36 -41.48 8.23
N THR A 33 -1.87 -41.58 9.47
CA THR A 33 -2.57 -41.07 10.65
C THR A 33 -2.38 -39.57 10.83
N MET A 34 -1.15 -39.08 10.61
CA MET A 34 -0.80 -37.67 10.83
C MET A 34 -1.22 -36.78 9.66
N PHE A 35 -1.33 -37.33 8.45
CA PHE A 35 -1.70 -36.58 7.25
C PHE A 35 -3.02 -35.82 7.39
N PRO A 36 -4.16 -36.45 7.69
CA PRO A 36 -5.43 -35.72 7.79
C PRO A 36 -5.42 -34.70 8.92
N ILE A 37 -4.70 -34.95 10.01
CA ILE A 37 -4.64 -34.04 11.17
C ILE A 37 -3.81 -32.80 10.81
N VAL A 38 -2.56 -33.00 10.40
CA VAL A 38 -1.61 -31.90 10.13
C VAL A 38 -2.10 -31.06 8.96
N THR A 39 -2.48 -31.69 7.85
CA THR A 39 -2.92 -30.94 6.66
C THR A 39 -4.21 -30.16 6.91
N SER A 40 -5.17 -30.69 7.68
CA SER A 40 -6.39 -29.95 8.02
C SER A 40 -6.10 -28.74 8.89
N ILE A 41 -5.26 -28.89 9.93
CA ILE A 41 -4.89 -27.79 10.82
C ILE A 41 -4.16 -26.69 10.03
N THR A 42 -3.13 -27.05 9.27
CA THR A 42 -2.35 -26.06 8.51
C THR A 42 -3.17 -25.38 7.43
N THR A 43 -4.11 -26.10 6.79
CA THR A 43 -5.05 -25.54 5.82
C THR A 43 -5.99 -24.52 6.47
N ILE A 44 -6.59 -24.84 7.63
CA ILE A 44 -7.49 -23.93 8.35
C ILE A 44 -6.74 -22.67 8.80
N VAL A 45 -5.55 -22.83 9.39
CA VAL A 45 -4.71 -21.69 9.82
C VAL A 45 -4.32 -20.84 8.62
N GLY A 46 -3.92 -21.47 7.52
CA GLY A 46 -3.61 -20.82 6.25
C GLY A 46 -4.81 -20.03 5.72
N ALA A 47 -6.00 -20.62 5.70
CA ALA A 47 -7.23 -20.00 5.23
C ALA A 47 -7.60 -18.76 6.06
N CYS A 48 -7.58 -18.87 7.39
CA CYS A 48 -7.86 -17.75 8.30
C CYS A 48 -6.86 -16.59 8.10
N THR A 49 -5.57 -16.92 8.03
CA THR A 49 -4.51 -15.91 7.86
C THR A 49 -4.60 -15.24 6.49
N GLY A 50 -4.77 -16.03 5.43
CA GLY A 50 -4.94 -15.54 4.06
C GLY A 50 -6.19 -14.69 3.91
N GLY A 51 -7.30 -15.08 4.53
CA GLY A 51 -8.55 -14.30 4.54
C GLY A 51 -8.39 -12.93 5.18
N LYS A 52 -7.69 -12.87 6.33
CA LYS A 52 -7.37 -11.60 7.01
C LYS A 52 -6.47 -10.70 6.17
N ILE A 53 -5.47 -11.27 5.50
CA ILE A 53 -4.58 -10.53 4.58
C ILE A 53 -5.39 -9.99 3.39
N GLY A 54 -6.22 -10.84 2.77
CA GLY A 54 -7.09 -10.44 1.66
C GLY A 54 -8.04 -9.31 2.04
N TYR A 55 -8.67 -9.39 3.22
CA TYR A 55 -9.52 -8.33 3.75
C TYR A 55 -8.76 -7.01 3.94
N ASN A 56 -7.57 -7.06 4.53
CA ASN A 56 -6.76 -5.87 4.75
C ASN A 56 -6.28 -5.22 3.44
N ILE A 57 -5.94 -6.03 2.44
CA ILE A 57 -5.58 -5.55 1.10
C ILE A 57 -6.79 -4.88 0.44
N GLU A 58 -7.95 -5.52 0.46
CA GLU A 58 -9.19 -4.95 -0.09
C GLU A 58 -9.54 -3.62 0.58
N ARG A 59 -9.44 -3.56 1.91
CA ARG A 59 -9.66 -2.33 2.69
C ARG A 59 -8.68 -1.23 2.28
N SER A 60 -7.39 -1.56 2.15
CA SER A 60 -6.35 -0.62 1.71
C SER A 60 -6.59 -0.12 0.29
N GLU A 61 -6.97 -1.00 -0.64
CA GLU A 61 -7.34 -0.63 -2.02
C GLU A 61 -8.53 0.33 -2.03
N LYS A 62 -9.57 0.07 -1.22
CA LYS A 62 -10.72 0.96 -1.08
C LYS A 62 -10.32 2.34 -0.55
N ILE A 63 -9.49 2.40 0.50
CA ILE A 63 -8.95 3.67 1.03
C ILE A 63 -8.17 4.42 -0.05
N ASN A 64 -7.27 3.74 -0.76
CA ASN A 64 -6.45 4.36 -1.81
C ASN A 64 -7.32 4.96 -2.92
N ARG A 65 -8.35 4.24 -3.37
CA ARG A 65 -9.32 4.75 -4.36
C ARG A 65 -10.13 5.91 -3.83
N ALA A 66 -10.56 5.85 -2.57
CA ALA A 66 -11.31 6.93 -1.93
C ALA A 66 -10.49 8.22 -1.84
N LEU A 67 -9.20 8.09 -1.52
CA LEU A 67 -8.26 9.19 -1.46
C LEU A 67 -7.71 9.61 -2.84
N GLY A 68 -8.08 8.91 -3.92
CA GLY A 68 -7.60 9.18 -5.28
C GLY A 68 -6.12 8.88 -5.51
N LEU A 69 -5.50 8.10 -4.63
CA LEU A 69 -4.05 7.82 -4.67
C LEU A 69 -3.67 6.88 -5.83
N ASP A 70 -4.66 6.22 -6.44
CA ASP A 70 -4.52 5.42 -7.66
C ASP A 70 -4.52 6.27 -8.94
N LYS A 71 -4.98 7.53 -8.87
CA LYS A 71 -5.12 8.45 -10.01
C LYS A 71 -4.23 9.68 -9.87
N VAL A 72 -2.98 9.47 -9.50
CA VAL A 72 -2.01 10.56 -9.29
C VAL A 72 -1.39 10.94 -10.62
N HIS A 73 -1.59 12.20 -11.02
CA HIS A 73 -0.94 12.76 -12.19
C HIS A 73 0.42 13.35 -11.79
N TYR A 74 1.49 12.77 -12.33
CA TYR A 74 2.87 13.17 -12.07
C TYR A 74 3.46 13.90 -13.28
N ILE A 75 4.12 15.03 -13.02
CA ILE A 75 4.86 15.79 -14.03
C ILE A 75 6.25 16.10 -13.48
N HIS A 76 7.28 15.87 -14.29
CA HIS A 76 8.65 16.26 -14.00
C HIS A 76 9.18 17.16 -15.10
N PHE A 77 9.61 18.37 -14.75
CA PHE A 77 10.01 19.37 -15.73
C PHE A 77 11.07 20.32 -15.18
N LYS A 78 11.69 21.07 -16.07
CA LYS A 78 12.75 22.03 -15.75
C LYS A 78 12.17 23.44 -15.65
N VAL A 79 12.51 24.15 -14.57
CA VAL A 79 12.14 25.54 -14.32
C VAL A 79 13.42 26.36 -14.22
N GLY A 80 13.75 27.08 -15.31
CA GLY A 80 15.02 27.78 -15.45
C GLY A 80 16.21 26.81 -15.39
N ARG A 81 17.04 26.93 -14.35
CA ARG A 81 18.22 26.06 -14.14
C ARG A 81 17.92 24.80 -13.33
N PHE A 82 16.78 24.73 -12.63
CA PHE A 82 16.49 23.68 -11.66
C PHE A 82 15.38 22.74 -12.14
N TRP A 83 15.38 21.52 -11.61
CA TRP A 83 14.31 20.56 -11.84
C TRP A 83 13.20 20.69 -10.81
N GLN A 84 11.99 20.32 -11.22
CA GLN A 84 10.80 20.36 -10.40
C GLN A 84 9.96 19.11 -10.67
N SER A 85 9.36 18.56 -9.62
CA SER A 85 8.40 17.47 -9.68
C SER A 85 7.07 17.91 -9.06
N GLU A 86 5.97 17.60 -9.73
CA GLU A 86 4.62 17.85 -9.24
C GLU A 86 3.79 16.56 -9.30
N SER A 87 3.03 16.30 -8.24
CA SER A 87 1.98 15.27 -8.21
C SER A 87 0.66 15.93 -7.84
N THR A 88 -0.37 15.66 -8.62
CA THR A 88 -1.74 16.14 -8.35
C THR A 88 -2.70 14.97 -8.33
N TRP A 89 -3.63 14.99 -7.39
CA TRP A 89 -4.70 13.99 -7.31
C TRP A 89 -5.93 14.61 -6.67
N GLN A 90 -7.07 13.95 -6.83
CA GLN A 90 -8.34 14.39 -6.27
C GLN A 90 -8.97 13.24 -5.50
N ASP A 91 -9.44 13.50 -4.29
CA ASP A 91 -10.15 12.50 -3.51
C ASP A 91 -11.63 12.39 -3.90
N CYS A 92 -12.34 11.42 -3.31
CA CYS A 92 -13.75 11.15 -3.61
C CYS A 92 -14.71 12.23 -3.10
N LYS A 93 -14.24 13.17 -2.28
CA LYS A 93 -14.99 14.37 -1.85
C LYS A 93 -14.77 15.55 -2.81
N GLY A 94 -13.92 15.39 -3.83
CA GLY A 94 -13.59 16.42 -4.79
C GLY A 94 -12.45 17.35 -4.35
N ARG A 95 -11.78 17.09 -3.22
CA ARG A 95 -10.63 17.89 -2.78
C ARG A 95 -9.40 17.54 -3.62
N THR A 96 -8.85 18.56 -4.26
CA THR A 96 -7.61 18.44 -5.03
C THR A 96 -6.42 18.67 -4.12
N TYR A 97 -5.44 17.77 -4.20
CA TYR A 97 -4.16 17.89 -3.54
C TYR A 97 -3.08 18.14 -4.58
N LYS A 98 -2.13 19.02 -4.24
CA LYS A 98 -0.96 19.32 -5.07
C LYS A 98 0.31 19.22 -4.25
N LEU A 99 1.10 18.19 -4.52
CA LEU A 99 2.45 18.04 -4.00
C LEU A 99 3.44 18.60 -5.01
N LYS A 100 4.34 19.47 -4.57
CA LYS A 100 5.37 20.11 -5.40
C LYS A 100 6.73 19.98 -4.73
N THR A 101 7.72 19.47 -5.45
CA THR A 101 9.12 19.42 -4.99
C THR A 101 9.97 20.27 -5.91
N LEU A 102 10.68 21.24 -5.33
CA LEU A 102 11.46 22.24 -6.08
C LEU A 102 12.71 22.68 -5.30
N LYS A 103 13.63 23.36 -5.97
CA LYS A 103 14.76 24.02 -5.33
C LYS A 103 14.33 25.34 -4.70
N GLY A 104 14.34 25.41 -3.37
CA GLY A 104 14.20 26.66 -2.61
C GLY A 104 15.55 27.39 -2.46
N ASN A 105 15.57 28.44 -1.65
CA ASN A 105 16.73 29.33 -1.50
C ASN A 105 18.00 28.58 -1.08
N GLN A 106 17.90 27.68 -0.11
CA GLN A 106 19.05 26.95 0.44
C GLN A 106 18.94 25.44 0.20
N ALA A 107 17.74 24.87 0.26
CA ALA A 107 17.49 23.44 0.11
C ALA A 107 16.43 23.14 -0.96
N SER A 108 16.42 21.91 -1.43
CA SER A 108 15.28 21.34 -2.15
C SER A 108 14.19 21.01 -1.14
N VAL A 109 12.97 21.39 -1.45
CA VAL A 109 11.85 21.41 -0.52
C VAL A 109 10.62 20.84 -1.17
N SER A 110 9.77 20.20 -0.37
CA SER A 110 8.46 19.70 -0.80
C SER A 110 7.34 20.49 -0.13
N TYR A 111 6.35 20.89 -0.93
CA TYR A 111 5.16 21.58 -0.50
C TYR A 111 3.91 20.75 -0.80
N LEU A 112 2.99 20.66 0.14
CA LEU A 112 1.64 20.12 -0.09
C LEU A 112 0.64 21.28 0.01
N ASP A 113 -0.11 21.54 -1.06
CA ASP A 113 -1.10 22.62 -1.14
C ASP A 113 -0.51 24.01 -0.75
N GLY A 114 0.77 24.21 -1.04
CA GLY A 114 1.51 25.44 -0.69
C GLY A 114 2.13 25.45 0.71
N PHE A 115 1.82 24.49 1.57
CA PHE A 115 2.42 24.34 2.90
C PHE A 115 3.72 23.55 2.83
N LEU A 116 4.78 24.06 3.46
CA LEU A 116 6.07 23.37 3.52
C LEU A 116 5.92 22.06 4.29
N LEU A 117 6.21 20.94 3.63
CA LEU A 117 6.14 19.60 4.21
C LEU A 117 7.49 19.20 4.81
N CYS A 118 8.55 19.29 4.00
CA CYS A 118 9.88 18.87 4.42
C CYS A 118 10.98 19.57 3.62
N ASN A 119 12.12 19.68 4.28
CA ASN A 119 13.39 20.07 3.68
C ASN A 119 14.20 18.81 3.42
N HIS A 120 14.75 18.70 2.21
CA HIS A 120 15.60 17.58 1.80
C HIS A 120 17.07 17.99 1.91
N GLY A 121 17.85 17.79 0.84
CA GLY A 121 19.22 18.28 0.71
C GLY A 121 19.33 19.54 -0.15
N THR A 122 20.57 19.95 -0.43
CA THR A 122 20.86 21.13 -1.28
C THR A 122 20.79 20.84 -2.78
N SER A 123 20.79 19.57 -3.20
CA SER A 123 20.86 19.19 -4.61
C SER A 123 19.52 19.33 -5.34
N ALA A 124 19.57 19.92 -6.53
CA ALA A 124 18.41 20.16 -7.41
C ALA A 124 18.55 19.47 -8.78
N SER A 125 19.32 18.38 -8.83
CA SER A 125 19.41 17.54 -10.04
C SER A 125 18.07 16.85 -10.31
N SER A 126 17.79 16.49 -11.57
CA SER A 126 16.58 15.77 -11.97
C SER A 126 16.35 14.51 -11.12
N VAL A 127 17.41 13.74 -10.92
CA VAL A 127 17.41 12.49 -10.14
C VAL A 127 17.06 12.76 -8.68
N ASN A 128 17.71 13.74 -8.06
CA ASN A 128 17.49 14.04 -6.64
C ASN A 128 16.11 14.63 -6.39
N ILE A 129 15.64 15.54 -7.25
CA ILE A 129 14.29 16.11 -7.14
C ILE A 129 13.23 15.02 -7.28
N SER A 130 13.39 14.10 -8.25
CA SER A 130 12.46 12.97 -8.42
C SER A 130 12.46 12.06 -7.19
N LYS A 131 13.64 11.76 -6.62
CA LYS A 131 13.78 10.96 -5.40
C LYS A 131 13.10 11.62 -4.20
N TYR A 132 13.43 12.88 -3.94
CA TYR A 132 12.84 13.67 -2.85
C TYR A 132 11.32 13.80 -2.99
N HIS A 133 10.83 13.94 -4.22
CA HIS A 133 9.40 13.96 -4.50
C HIS A 133 8.73 12.61 -4.21
N ALA A 134 9.35 11.50 -4.59
CA ALA A 134 8.82 10.17 -4.29
C ALA A 134 8.71 9.93 -2.78
N GLU A 135 9.76 10.30 -2.04
CA GLU A 135 9.83 10.16 -0.58
C GLU A 135 8.77 11.04 0.13
N ALA A 136 8.66 12.31 -0.26
CA ALA A 136 7.62 13.20 0.25
C ALA A 136 6.20 12.70 -0.07
N LYS A 137 5.99 12.18 -1.29
CA LYS A 137 4.71 11.62 -1.71
C LYS A 137 4.31 10.42 -0.86
N GLU A 138 5.24 9.50 -0.63
CA GLU A 138 4.98 8.33 0.22
C GLU A 138 4.62 8.74 1.65
N GLY A 139 5.36 9.71 2.22
CA GLY A 139 5.08 10.27 3.53
C GLY A 139 3.67 10.88 3.62
N VAL A 140 3.28 11.70 2.63
CA VAL A 140 1.93 12.28 2.56
C VAL A 140 0.86 11.20 2.44
N PHE A 141 1.05 10.21 1.57
CA PHE A 141 0.06 9.16 1.36
C PHE A 141 -0.15 8.32 2.63
N LYS A 142 0.94 8.04 3.35
CA LYS A 142 0.86 7.38 4.66
C LYS A 142 0.06 8.22 5.66
N ALA A 143 0.39 9.50 5.80
CA ALA A 143 -0.31 10.40 6.72
C ALA A 143 -1.81 10.55 6.38
N LEU A 144 -2.16 10.61 5.10
CA LEU A 144 -3.56 10.66 4.65
C LEU A 144 -4.33 9.38 4.98
N ARG A 145 -3.71 8.20 4.80
CA ARG A 145 -4.32 6.91 5.17
C ARG A 145 -4.55 6.81 6.67
N GLU A 146 -3.58 7.23 7.47
CA GLU A 146 -3.68 7.17 8.94
C GLU A 146 -4.73 8.16 9.48
N LYS A 147 -4.77 9.37 8.95
CA LYS A 147 -5.67 10.42 9.45
C LYS A 147 -7.11 10.30 8.96
N HIS A 148 -7.30 9.87 7.71
CA HIS A 148 -8.61 9.93 7.04
C HIS A 148 -9.09 8.57 6.51
N GLY A 149 -8.29 7.50 6.60
CA GLY A 149 -8.64 6.20 6.01
C GLY A 149 -9.99 5.66 6.47
N ASP A 150 -10.28 5.73 7.78
CA ASP A 150 -11.52 5.21 8.36
C ASP A 150 -12.74 6.06 8.00
N GLU A 151 -12.57 7.38 7.97
CA GLU A 151 -13.62 8.32 7.56
C GLU A 151 -14.04 8.07 6.10
N TYR A 152 -13.07 7.88 5.20
CA TYR A 152 -13.35 7.64 3.78
C TYR A 152 -13.96 6.25 3.54
N LEU A 153 -13.64 5.26 4.36
CA LEU A 153 -14.31 3.95 4.33
C LEU A 153 -15.79 4.06 4.70
N GLN A 154 -16.14 4.87 5.69
CA GLN A 154 -17.54 5.08 6.07
C GLN A 154 -18.33 5.75 4.94
N ILE A 155 -17.76 6.76 4.30
CA ILE A 155 -18.40 7.46 3.17
C ILE A 155 -18.64 6.51 1.99
N LEU A 156 -17.69 5.62 1.68
CA LEU A 156 -17.86 4.62 0.64
C LEU A 156 -18.96 3.60 0.96
N ASN A 157 -19.13 3.24 2.23
CA ASN A 157 -20.15 2.30 2.68
C ASN A 157 -21.56 2.93 2.79
N GLN A 158 -21.65 4.26 2.85
CA GLN A 158 -22.90 5.01 2.98
C GLN A 158 -23.51 5.44 1.64
N LYS A 159 -22.79 5.35 0.51
CA LYS A 159 -23.38 5.65 -0.81
C LYS A 159 -24.35 4.53 -1.19
N PRO A 160 -25.67 4.80 -1.33
CA PRO A 160 -26.58 3.85 -1.95
C PRO A 160 -26.14 3.62 -3.40
N LYS A 161 -26.22 2.36 -3.84
CA LYS A 161 -25.96 1.96 -5.23
C LYS A 161 -26.92 2.62 -6.21
#